data_AF-A0A7S1V250-F1
#
_entry.id   AF-A0A7S1V250-F1
#
_cell.length_a   1.000
_cell.length_b   1.000
_cell.length_c   1.000
_cell.angle_alpha   90.00
_cell.angle_beta   90.00
_cell.angle_gamma   90.00
#
_symmetry.space_group_name_H-M   'P 1'
#
loop_
_entity.id
_entity.type
_entity.pdbx_description
1 polymer ?
#
loop_
_entity_poly.entity_id
_entity_poly.type
_entity_poly.pdbx_seq_one_letter_code
_entity_poly.pdbx_strand_id
1 'polypeptide(L)'
;SAKEEEVTMLQDDLERARKALADAQSARRKEHESQSIAQKGADAKKTKMVESLQRELQSLQQQMARKSTAAQRLIQEREAECIELRKQKKALQAEVDKGSLSDRRIFELAAQQSNRESVAHEAIEVRDRILKGFADKLEARDGELAAAEHVVKEVGNNLEELGRVKRREDVNLDYLKSVVVQFLSKPPGSTERNSLLQVLATLLQFDQKDYKTIEEGKNKLSWWGSVAPVLIAAPATPSSIQQAPLLQNSSEVSVTQINGNGTPARPTGNGRSGTSLQF
;
A
#
# COMPACT_ATOMS: atom_id res chain seq x y z
N SER A 1 119.06 -83.38 -76.45
CA SER A 1 118.76 -84.08 -75.18
C SER A 1 118.44 -83.16 -74.01
N ALA A 2 119.36 -82.62 -73.20
CA ALA A 2 118.96 -81.91 -71.97
C ALA A 2 118.21 -80.57 -72.20
N LYS A 3 118.51 -79.84 -73.29
CA LYS A 3 117.83 -78.59 -73.65
C LYS A 3 116.45 -78.78 -74.30
N GLU A 4 116.16 -79.96 -74.85
CA GLU A 4 114.86 -80.25 -75.47
C GLU A 4 113.81 -80.64 -74.42
N GLU A 5 114.21 -81.34 -73.35
CA GLU A 5 113.34 -81.60 -72.18
C GLU A 5 113.01 -80.32 -71.39
N GLU A 6 113.95 -79.37 -71.32
CA GLU A 6 113.72 -78.08 -70.66
C GLU A 6 112.75 -77.19 -71.48
N VAL A 7 112.84 -77.23 -72.82
CA VAL A 7 111.93 -76.49 -73.70
C VAL A 7 110.52 -77.10 -73.68
N THR A 8 110.37 -78.42 -73.62
CA THR A 8 109.05 -79.05 -73.48
C THR A 8 108.44 -78.80 -72.12
N MET A 9 109.21 -78.84 -71.02
CA MET A 9 108.71 -78.43 -69.71
C MET A 9 108.26 -76.96 -69.68
N LEU A 10 109.06 -76.04 -70.25
CA LEU A 10 108.69 -74.63 -70.30
C LEU A 10 107.45 -74.39 -71.18
N GLN A 11 107.27 -75.16 -72.26
CA GLN A 11 106.06 -75.11 -73.08
C GLN A 11 104.83 -75.62 -72.31
N ASP A 12 104.95 -76.74 -71.59
CA ASP A 12 103.90 -77.29 -70.74
C ASP A 12 103.54 -76.35 -69.58
N ASP A 13 104.52 -75.65 -69.02
CA ASP A 13 104.31 -74.66 -67.97
C ASP A 13 103.67 -73.38 -68.51
N LEU A 14 104.04 -72.95 -69.73
CA LEU A 14 103.44 -71.80 -70.40
C LEU A 14 101.99 -72.12 -70.83
N GLU A 15 101.72 -73.34 -71.27
CA GLU A 15 100.37 -73.81 -71.58
C GLU A 15 99.52 -73.94 -70.30
N ARG A 16 100.08 -74.47 -69.21
CA ARG A 16 99.45 -74.46 -67.88
C ARG A 16 99.17 -73.04 -67.39
N ALA A 17 100.11 -72.11 -67.53
CA ALA A 17 99.94 -70.72 -67.13
C ALA A 17 98.88 -70.00 -68.00
N ARG A 18 98.84 -70.26 -69.31
CA ARG A 18 97.79 -69.73 -70.21
C ARG A 18 96.42 -70.27 -69.87
N LYS A 19 96.32 -71.57 -69.57
CA LYS A 19 95.06 -72.19 -69.14
C LYS A 19 94.60 -71.63 -67.79
N ALA A 20 95.51 -71.50 -66.83
CA ALA A 20 95.23 -70.87 -65.53
C ALA A 20 94.81 -69.39 -65.68
N LEU A 21 95.42 -68.63 -66.59
CA LEU A 21 95.02 -67.24 -66.88
C LEU A 21 93.63 -67.17 -67.51
N ALA A 22 93.32 -68.04 -68.48
CA ALA A 22 92.00 -68.12 -69.10
C ALA A 22 90.92 -68.52 -68.09
N ASP A 23 91.21 -69.49 -67.23
CA ASP A 23 90.33 -69.93 -66.15
C ASP A 23 90.10 -68.80 -65.14
N ALA A 24 91.16 -68.09 -64.71
CA ALA A 24 91.07 -66.93 -63.82
C ALA A 24 90.30 -65.76 -64.43
N GLN A 25 90.48 -65.48 -65.74
CA GLN A 25 89.70 -64.46 -66.44
C GLN A 25 88.23 -64.83 -66.56
N SER A 26 87.92 -66.11 -66.82
CA SER A 26 86.54 -66.62 -66.86
C SER A 26 85.88 -66.57 -65.48
N ALA A 27 86.62 -66.91 -64.41
CA ALA A 27 86.16 -66.81 -63.03
C ALA A 27 85.88 -65.36 -62.65
N ARG A 28 86.79 -64.43 -62.98
CA ARG A 28 86.62 -62.99 -62.73
C ARG A 28 85.42 -62.40 -63.48
N ARG A 29 85.16 -62.85 -64.72
CA ARG A 29 83.95 -62.45 -65.47
C ARG A 29 82.67 -62.96 -64.80
N LYS A 30 82.65 -64.22 -64.37
CA LYS A 30 81.52 -64.81 -63.63
C LYS A 30 81.28 -64.11 -62.29
N GLU A 31 82.34 -63.78 -61.56
CA GLU A 31 82.25 -63.01 -60.32
C GLU A 31 81.69 -61.61 -60.57
N HIS A 32 82.20 -60.89 -61.57
CA HIS A 32 81.69 -59.56 -61.92
C HIS A 32 80.22 -59.59 -62.38
N GLU A 33 79.83 -60.61 -63.15
CA GLU A 33 78.44 -60.81 -63.56
C GLU A 33 77.54 -61.13 -62.36
N SER A 34 77.99 -62.00 -61.45
CA SER A 34 77.27 -62.32 -60.21
C SER A 34 77.13 -61.11 -59.28
N GLN A 35 78.17 -60.26 -59.17
CA GLN A 35 78.13 -59.01 -58.42
C GLN A 35 77.17 -58.00 -59.07
N SER A 36 77.17 -57.87 -60.39
CA SER A 36 76.25 -56.98 -61.11
C SER A 36 74.79 -57.43 -60.94
N ILE A 37 74.51 -58.73 -60.99
CA ILE A 37 73.16 -59.28 -60.77
C ILE A 37 72.74 -59.09 -59.30
N ALA A 38 73.64 -59.34 -58.35
CA ALA A 38 73.38 -59.11 -56.93
C ALA A 38 73.10 -57.63 -56.62
N GLN A 39 73.85 -56.72 -57.25
CA GLN A 39 73.69 -55.27 -57.09
C GLN A 39 72.38 -54.79 -57.70
N LYS A 40 72.04 -55.22 -58.92
CA LYS A 40 70.72 -54.96 -59.53
C LYS A 40 69.56 -55.51 -58.69
N GLY A 41 69.73 -56.69 -58.09
CA GLY A 41 68.75 -57.27 -57.17
C GLY A 41 68.59 -56.49 -55.87
N ALA A 42 69.69 -55.99 -55.30
CA ALA A 42 69.68 -55.14 -54.12
C ALA A 42 69.05 -53.77 -54.39
N ASP A 43 69.36 -53.15 -55.54
CA ASP A 43 68.79 -51.87 -55.94
C ASP A 43 67.30 -51.99 -56.26
N ALA A 44 66.87 -53.07 -56.93
CA ALA A 44 65.44 -53.34 -57.16
C ALA A 44 64.65 -53.52 -55.85
N LYS A 45 65.25 -54.15 -54.83
CA LYS A 45 64.64 -54.27 -53.48
C LYS A 45 64.54 -52.92 -52.79
N LYS A 46 65.59 -52.09 -52.85
CA LYS A 46 65.58 -50.73 -52.30
C LYS A 46 64.53 -49.87 -52.97
N THR A 47 64.42 -49.88 -54.31
CA THR A 47 63.39 -49.13 -55.04
C THR A 47 61.99 -49.55 -54.64
N LYS A 48 61.72 -50.85 -54.55
CA LYS A 48 60.40 -51.36 -54.07
C LYS A 48 60.08 -50.91 -52.64
N MET A 49 61.07 -50.89 -51.76
CA MET A 49 60.91 -50.41 -50.37
C MET A 49 60.68 -48.89 -50.32
N VAL A 50 61.40 -48.10 -51.12
CA VAL A 50 61.18 -46.65 -51.20
C VAL A 50 59.79 -46.35 -51.75
N GLU A 51 59.34 -47.07 -52.78
CA GLU A 51 57.99 -46.93 -53.31
C GLU A 51 56.92 -47.34 -52.28
N SER A 52 57.12 -48.42 -51.51
CA SER A 52 56.15 -48.81 -50.48
C SER A 52 56.06 -47.77 -49.37
N LEU A 53 57.21 -47.26 -48.90
CA LEU A 53 57.26 -46.18 -47.92
C LEU A 53 56.62 -44.89 -48.46
N GLN A 54 56.82 -44.57 -49.73
CA GLN A 54 56.19 -43.41 -50.36
C GLN A 54 54.66 -43.56 -50.43
N ARG A 55 54.15 -44.76 -50.75
CA ARG A 55 52.70 -45.06 -50.72
C ARG A 55 52.14 -44.99 -49.30
N GLU A 56 52.85 -45.50 -48.30
CA GLU A 56 52.47 -45.41 -46.89
C GLU A 56 52.42 -43.96 -46.39
N LEU A 57 53.43 -43.15 -46.73
CA LEU A 57 53.43 -41.72 -46.42
C LEU A 57 52.26 -40.98 -47.05
N GLN A 58 51.96 -41.25 -48.33
CA GLN A 58 50.80 -40.66 -49.00
C GLN A 58 49.48 -41.10 -48.34
N SER A 59 49.34 -42.38 -48.01
CA SER A 59 48.16 -42.91 -47.31
C SER A 59 48.00 -42.27 -45.93
N LEU A 60 49.08 -42.12 -45.17
CA LEU A 60 49.08 -41.48 -43.86
C LEU A 60 48.71 -39.99 -43.95
N GLN A 61 49.26 -39.27 -44.94
CA GLN A 61 48.91 -37.87 -45.19
C GLN A 61 47.43 -37.72 -45.55
N GLN A 62 46.87 -38.60 -46.38
CA GLN A 62 45.44 -38.60 -46.71
C GLN A 62 44.58 -38.90 -45.48
N GLN A 63 44.97 -39.87 -44.65
CA GLN A 63 44.26 -40.18 -43.41
C GLN A 63 44.32 -39.01 -42.41
N MET A 64 45.47 -38.36 -42.28
CA MET A 64 45.65 -37.18 -41.44
C MET A 64 44.76 -36.04 -41.92
N ALA A 65 44.73 -35.76 -43.22
CA ALA A 65 43.87 -34.72 -43.79
C ALA A 65 42.38 -34.99 -43.54
N ARG A 66 41.93 -36.25 -43.73
CA ARG A 66 40.55 -36.67 -43.43
C ARG A 66 40.20 -36.56 -41.94
N LYS A 67 41.12 -36.99 -41.05
CA LYS A 67 40.92 -36.89 -39.60
C LYS A 67 40.92 -35.43 -39.12
N SER A 68 41.83 -34.60 -39.65
CA SER A 68 41.90 -33.18 -39.33
C SER A 68 40.64 -32.43 -39.76
N THR A 69 40.13 -32.69 -40.98
CA THR A 69 38.90 -32.07 -41.46
C THR A 69 37.68 -32.52 -40.66
N ALA A 70 37.60 -33.81 -40.29
CA ALA A 70 36.54 -34.31 -39.42
C ALA A 70 36.61 -33.68 -38.02
N ALA A 71 37.80 -33.55 -37.43
CA ALA A 71 38.00 -32.90 -36.14
C ALA A 71 37.61 -31.41 -36.19
N GLN A 72 37.99 -30.70 -37.25
CA GLN A 72 37.64 -29.29 -37.44
C GLN A 72 36.13 -29.09 -37.56
N ARG A 73 35.42 -29.97 -38.28
CA ARG A 73 33.94 -29.94 -38.35
C ARG A 73 33.31 -30.17 -36.98
N LEU A 74 33.80 -31.15 -36.23
CA LEU A 74 33.30 -31.43 -34.88
C LEU A 74 33.51 -30.22 -33.96
N ILE A 75 34.67 -29.56 -34.02
CA ILE A 75 34.93 -28.34 -33.25
C ILE A 75 33.94 -27.24 -33.64
N GLN A 76 33.71 -27.00 -34.94
CA GLN A 76 32.75 -26.00 -35.40
C GLN A 76 31.31 -26.28 -34.94
N GLU A 77 30.87 -27.55 -35.00
CA GLU A 77 29.55 -27.96 -34.49
C GLU A 77 29.42 -27.71 -32.99
N ARG A 78 30.46 -28.01 -32.21
CA ARG A 78 30.48 -27.76 -30.76
C ARG A 78 30.56 -26.29 -30.41
N GLU A 79 31.28 -25.48 -31.18
CA GLU A 79 31.31 -24.04 -31.02
C GLU A 79 29.93 -23.42 -31.29
N ALA A 80 29.23 -23.88 -32.33
CA ALA A 80 27.86 -23.47 -32.64
C ALA A 80 26.89 -23.85 -31.51
N GLU A 81 26.98 -25.09 -31.00
CA GLU A 81 26.19 -25.54 -29.85
C GLU A 81 26.47 -24.68 -28.60
N CYS A 82 27.73 -24.35 -28.32
CA CYS A 82 28.10 -23.47 -27.20
C CYS A 82 27.52 -22.06 -27.35
N ILE A 83 27.46 -21.53 -28.57
CA ILE A 83 26.85 -20.22 -28.84
C ILE A 83 25.34 -20.27 -28.56
N GLU A 84 24.64 -21.28 -29.05
CA GLU A 84 23.20 -21.44 -28.82
C GLU A 84 22.89 -21.65 -27.34
N LEU A 85 23.66 -22.48 -26.63
CA LEU A 85 23.51 -22.67 -25.18
C LEU A 85 23.73 -21.37 -24.41
N ARG A 86 24.72 -20.54 -24.81
CA ARG A 86 24.93 -19.21 -24.20
C ARG A 86 23.76 -18.27 -24.47
N LYS A 87 23.17 -18.31 -25.67
CA LYS A 87 22.01 -17.51 -26.04
C LYS A 87 20.77 -17.91 -25.22
N GLN A 88 20.49 -19.22 -25.12
CA GLN A 88 19.40 -19.75 -24.31
C GLN A 88 19.59 -19.40 -22.83
N LYS A 89 20.81 -19.56 -22.30
CA LYS A 89 21.12 -19.16 -20.91
C LYS A 89 20.86 -17.68 -20.66
N LYS A 90 21.25 -16.79 -21.58
CA LYS A 90 20.95 -15.35 -21.47
C LYS A 90 19.46 -15.06 -21.52
N ALA A 91 18.71 -15.74 -22.38
CA ALA A 91 17.26 -15.57 -22.47
C ALA A 91 16.56 -16.01 -21.16
N LEU A 92 16.90 -17.20 -20.65
CA LEU A 92 16.40 -17.71 -19.37
C LEU A 92 16.80 -16.81 -18.20
N GLN A 93 18.04 -16.31 -18.16
CA GLN A 93 18.45 -15.35 -17.14
C GLN A 93 17.60 -14.07 -17.21
N ALA A 94 17.32 -13.57 -18.42
CA ALA A 94 16.47 -12.39 -18.58
C ALA A 94 15.00 -12.64 -18.18
N GLU A 95 14.48 -13.86 -18.32
CA GLU A 95 13.16 -14.25 -17.80
C GLU A 95 13.18 -14.33 -16.27
N VAL A 96 14.21 -14.93 -15.67
CA VAL A 96 14.38 -14.98 -14.21
C VAL A 96 14.52 -13.57 -13.62
N ASP A 97 15.39 -12.72 -14.20
CA ASP A 97 15.64 -11.36 -13.72
C ASP A 97 14.40 -10.47 -13.83
N LYS A 98 13.53 -10.72 -14.82
CA LYS A 98 12.26 -10.01 -15.00
C LYS A 98 11.11 -10.63 -14.19
N GLY A 99 11.36 -11.74 -13.51
CA GLY A 99 10.33 -12.61 -12.93
C GLY A 99 9.52 -13.34 -13.99
N SER A 100 8.91 -14.46 -13.60
CA SER A 100 7.98 -15.19 -14.46
C SER A 100 6.88 -14.23 -14.97
N LEU A 101 6.41 -14.43 -16.21
CA LEU A 101 5.27 -13.70 -16.76
C LEU A 101 4.05 -13.75 -15.82
N SER A 102 3.88 -14.88 -15.12
CA SER A 102 2.86 -15.05 -14.07
C SER A 102 3.03 -14.05 -12.94
N ASP A 103 4.25 -13.93 -12.41
CA ASP A 103 4.55 -13.12 -11.24
C ASP A 103 4.40 -11.64 -11.58
N ARG A 104 4.87 -11.24 -12.77
CA ARG A 104 4.63 -9.90 -13.28
C ARG A 104 3.14 -9.59 -13.38
N ARG A 105 2.33 -10.54 -13.84
CA ARG A 105 0.87 -10.36 -13.93
C ARG A 105 0.23 -10.29 -12.54
N ILE A 106 0.71 -11.08 -11.58
CA ILE A 106 0.25 -11.03 -10.18
C ILE A 106 0.54 -9.65 -9.59
N PHE A 107 1.75 -9.13 -9.74
CA PHE A 107 2.11 -7.80 -9.23
C PHE A 107 1.33 -6.68 -9.93
N GLU A 108 1.07 -6.79 -11.23
CA GLU A 108 0.25 -5.83 -11.95
C GLU A 108 -1.19 -5.81 -11.43
N LEU A 109 -1.79 -6.99 -11.21
CA LEU A 109 -3.13 -7.10 -10.62
C LEU A 109 -3.16 -6.58 -9.18
N ALA A 110 -2.14 -6.89 -8.38
CA ALA A 110 -2.01 -6.37 -7.02
C ALA A 110 -1.90 -4.84 -7.02
N ALA A 111 -1.14 -4.25 -7.95
CA ALA A 111 -1.03 -2.80 -8.09
C ALA A 111 -2.35 -2.17 -8.54
N GLN A 112 -3.06 -2.78 -9.50
CA GLN A 112 -4.38 -2.32 -9.93
C GLN A 112 -5.40 -2.39 -8.80
N GLN A 113 -5.38 -3.47 -8.01
CA GLN A 113 -6.26 -3.65 -6.87
C GLN A 113 -5.94 -2.66 -5.76
N SER A 114 -4.67 -2.48 -5.41
CA SER A 114 -4.23 -1.50 -4.41
C SER A 114 -4.62 -0.07 -4.81
N ASN A 115 -4.47 0.29 -6.09
CA ASN A 115 -4.88 1.60 -6.58
C ASN A 115 -6.41 1.79 -6.51
N ARG A 116 -7.17 0.75 -6.89
CA ARG A 116 -8.64 0.77 -6.79
C ARG A 116 -9.10 0.92 -5.34
N GLU A 117 -8.46 0.20 -4.42
CA GLU A 117 -8.76 0.25 -2.99
C GLU A 117 -8.40 1.61 -2.39
N SER A 118 -7.26 2.20 -2.75
CA SER A 118 -6.87 3.55 -2.31
C SER A 118 -7.89 4.61 -2.74
N VAL A 119 -8.29 4.61 -4.01
CA VAL A 119 -9.29 5.55 -4.52
C VAL A 119 -10.66 5.36 -3.85
N ALA A 120 -11.08 4.10 -3.66
CA ALA A 120 -12.34 3.81 -2.97
C ALA A 120 -12.29 4.27 -1.51
N HIS A 121 -11.17 4.06 -0.82
CA HIS A 121 -10.98 4.48 0.55
C HIS A 121 -11.06 6.00 0.70
N GLU A 122 -10.35 6.76 -0.14
CA GLU A 122 -10.43 8.23 -0.16
C GLU A 122 -11.86 8.74 -0.41
N ALA A 123 -12.59 8.11 -1.34
CA ALA A 123 -13.98 8.47 -1.61
C ALA A 123 -14.89 8.23 -0.40
N ILE A 124 -14.70 7.12 0.31
CA ILE A 124 -15.44 6.80 1.54
C ILE A 124 -15.11 7.83 2.63
N GLU A 125 -13.84 8.18 2.84
CA GLU A 125 -13.45 9.18 3.84
C GLU A 125 -14.06 10.56 3.57
N VAL A 126 -14.11 10.99 2.30
CA VAL A 126 -14.74 12.26 1.92
C VAL A 126 -16.24 12.20 2.21
N ARG A 127 -16.91 11.09 1.83
CA ARG A 127 -18.33 10.90 2.09
C ARG A 127 -18.64 10.93 3.57
N ASP A 128 -17.86 10.23 4.38
CA ASP A 128 -18.09 10.12 5.83
C ASP A 128 -17.86 11.47 6.52
N ARG A 129 -16.88 12.27 6.07
CA ARG A 129 -16.71 13.66 6.53
C ARG A 129 -17.94 14.53 6.20
N ILE A 130 -18.49 14.41 5.00
CA ILE A 130 -19.68 15.16 4.58
C ILE A 130 -20.90 14.73 5.41
N LEU A 131 -21.12 13.42 5.57
CA LEU A 131 -22.23 12.88 6.35
C LEU A 131 -22.16 13.32 7.81
N LYS A 132 -20.96 13.29 8.41
CA LYS A 132 -20.74 13.82 9.76
C LYS A 132 -21.11 15.30 9.85
N GLY A 133 -20.64 16.11 8.90
CA GLY A 133 -20.99 17.54 8.85
C GLY A 133 -22.49 17.81 8.68
N PHE A 134 -23.25 16.93 8.02
CA PHE A 134 -24.70 17.02 7.97
C PHE A 134 -25.37 16.59 9.27
N ALA A 135 -24.88 15.54 9.91
CA ALA A 135 -25.38 15.10 11.21
C ALA A 135 -25.21 16.20 12.28
N ASP A 136 -24.02 16.81 12.35
CA ASP A 136 -23.73 17.90 13.29
C ASP A 136 -24.65 19.11 13.07
N LYS A 137 -24.97 19.44 11.80
CA LYS A 137 -25.88 20.54 11.45
C LYS A 137 -27.33 20.24 11.80
N LEU A 138 -27.77 18.99 11.61
CA LEU A 138 -29.11 18.55 12.00
C LEU A 138 -29.28 18.63 13.51
N GLU A 139 -28.33 18.10 14.26
CA GLU A 139 -28.34 18.15 15.73
C GLU A 139 -28.39 19.60 16.24
N ALA A 140 -27.59 20.50 15.67
CA ALA A 140 -27.62 21.92 16.03
C ALA A 140 -28.98 22.57 15.72
N ARG A 141 -29.57 22.28 14.56
CA ARG A 141 -30.88 22.82 14.16
C ARG A 141 -32.02 22.28 15.02
N ASP A 142 -31.99 20.99 15.36
CA ASP A 142 -32.96 20.37 16.25
C ASP A 142 -32.88 20.99 17.65
N GLY A 143 -31.67 21.27 18.15
CA GLY A 143 -31.47 21.99 19.41
C GLY A 143 -32.03 23.42 19.39
N GLU A 144 -31.80 24.16 18.31
CA GLU A 144 -32.37 25.51 18.15
C GLU A 144 -33.89 25.49 18.00
N LEU A 145 -34.44 24.49 17.30
CA LEU A 145 -35.89 24.31 17.15
C LEU A 145 -36.53 24.04 18.52
N ALA A 146 -35.95 23.13 19.30
CA ALA A 146 -36.43 22.83 20.65
C ALA A 146 -36.38 24.07 21.57
N ALA A 147 -35.33 24.88 21.47
CA ALA A 147 -35.23 26.13 22.21
C ALA A 147 -36.30 27.15 21.77
N ALA A 148 -36.54 27.29 20.46
CA ALA A 148 -37.58 28.16 19.93
C ALA A 148 -38.98 27.70 20.35
N GLU A 149 -39.27 26.40 20.31
CA GLU A 149 -40.52 25.81 20.78
C GLU A 149 -40.76 26.09 22.27
N HIS A 150 -39.72 25.99 23.10
CA HIS A 150 -39.81 26.34 24.52
C HIS A 150 -40.19 27.82 24.71
N VAL A 151 -39.52 28.73 23.99
CA VAL A 151 -39.82 30.17 24.05
C VAL A 151 -41.24 30.47 23.59
N VAL A 152 -41.71 29.85 22.50
CA VAL A 152 -43.09 30.01 22.02
C VAL A 152 -44.09 29.56 23.07
N LYS A 153 -43.82 28.42 23.72
CA LYS A 153 -44.67 27.91 24.80
C LYS A 153 -44.70 28.85 26.01
N GLU A 154 -43.55 29.37 26.42
CA GLU A 154 -43.43 30.31 27.53
C GLU A 154 -44.17 31.63 27.25
N VAL A 155 -43.95 32.21 26.06
CA VAL A 155 -44.66 33.42 25.62
C VAL A 155 -46.16 33.17 25.50
N GLY A 156 -46.57 32.01 25.01
CA GLY A 156 -47.97 31.59 24.95
C GLY A 156 -48.64 31.56 26.33
N ASN A 157 -47.96 30.96 27.32
CA ASN A 157 -48.43 30.96 28.71
C ASN A 157 -48.53 32.38 29.28
N ASN A 158 -47.51 33.22 29.05
CA ASN A 158 -47.53 34.62 29.50
C ASN A 158 -48.66 35.42 28.85
N LEU A 159 -48.93 35.21 27.56
CA LEU A 159 -50.04 35.85 26.85
C LEU A 159 -51.39 35.41 27.41
N GLU A 160 -51.54 34.12 27.72
CA GLU A 160 -52.76 33.60 28.36
C GLU A 160 -52.97 34.25 29.73
N GLU A 161 -51.93 34.36 30.55
CA GLU A 161 -51.98 35.03 31.85
C GLU A 161 -52.31 36.53 31.73
N LEU A 162 -51.62 37.28 30.85
CA LEU A 162 -51.94 38.69 30.59
C LEU A 162 -53.37 38.85 30.07
N GLY A 163 -53.82 37.97 29.18
CA GLY A 163 -55.19 37.94 28.68
C GLY A 163 -56.20 37.74 29.81
N ARG A 164 -55.90 36.88 30.79
CA ARG A 164 -56.75 36.69 31.98
C ARG A 164 -56.75 37.92 32.88
N VAL A 165 -55.59 38.53 33.14
CA VAL A 165 -55.48 39.76 33.96
C VAL A 165 -56.30 40.88 33.34
N LYS A 166 -56.10 41.16 32.04
CA LYS A 166 -56.86 42.19 31.32
C LYS A 166 -58.36 41.95 31.38
N ARG A 167 -58.80 40.70 31.13
CA ARG A 167 -60.23 40.35 31.21
C ARG A 167 -60.81 40.49 32.62
N ARG A 168 -60.01 40.33 33.68
CA ARG A 168 -60.42 40.59 35.08
C ARG A 168 -60.49 42.08 35.41
N GLU A 169 -59.58 42.88 34.86
CA GLU A 169 -59.58 44.34 35.02
C GLU A 169 -60.79 45.00 34.34
N ASP A 170 -61.24 44.46 33.20
CA ASP A 170 -62.42 44.93 32.46
C ASP A 170 -63.77 44.54 33.12
N VAL A 171 -63.76 43.83 34.26
CA VAL A 171 -64.98 43.44 34.97
C VAL A 171 -65.60 44.67 35.63
N ASN A 172 -66.89 44.92 35.36
CA ASN A 172 -67.64 45.96 36.05
C ASN A 172 -67.74 45.63 37.56
N LEU A 173 -66.94 46.33 38.37
CA LEU A 173 -66.84 46.09 39.80
C LEU A 173 -68.14 46.33 40.56
N ASP A 174 -69.00 47.25 40.09
CA ASP A 174 -70.27 47.51 40.76
C ASP A 174 -71.30 46.40 40.49
N TYR A 175 -71.26 45.81 39.29
CA TYR A 175 -72.01 44.59 39.00
C TYR A 175 -71.48 43.41 39.83
N LEU A 176 -70.17 43.22 39.89
CA LEU A 176 -69.55 42.15 40.68
C LEU A 176 -69.91 42.27 42.17
N LYS A 177 -69.83 43.47 42.76
CA LYS A 177 -70.23 43.73 44.15
C LYS A 177 -71.70 43.35 44.39
N SER A 178 -72.59 43.72 43.47
CA SER A 178 -74.01 43.36 43.56
C SER A 178 -74.22 41.84 43.58
N VAL A 179 -73.56 41.12 42.66
CA VAL A 179 -73.63 39.65 42.58
C VAL A 179 -73.02 38.99 43.83
N VAL A 180 -71.91 39.50 44.35
CA VAL A 180 -71.28 38.98 45.59
C VAL A 180 -72.18 39.18 46.81
N VAL A 181 -72.77 40.37 46.98
CA VAL A 181 -73.73 40.64 48.06
C VAL A 181 -74.95 39.73 47.95
N GLN A 182 -75.45 39.53 46.72
CA GLN A 182 -76.55 38.60 46.46
C GLN A 182 -76.16 37.16 46.78
N PHE A 183 -74.94 36.73 46.46
CA PHE A 183 -74.42 35.40 46.80
C PHE A 183 -74.30 35.19 48.32
N LEU A 184 -73.79 36.18 49.06
CA LEU A 184 -73.60 36.11 50.52
C LEU A 184 -74.91 36.15 51.31
N SER A 185 -75.94 36.83 50.77
CA SER A 185 -77.26 36.88 51.39
C SER A 185 -78.08 35.59 51.24
N LYS A 186 -77.63 34.63 50.42
CA LYS A 186 -78.33 33.37 50.15
C LYS A 186 -77.73 32.20 50.95
N PRO A 187 -78.58 31.30 51.49
CA PRO A 187 -78.09 30.18 52.28
C PRO A 187 -77.25 29.20 51.45
N PRO A 188 -76.22 28.57 52.04
CA PRO A 188 -75.42 27.55 51.36
C PRO A 188 -76.28 26.33 51.01
N GLY A 189 -76.15 25.84 49.78
CA GLY A 189 -76.95 24.73 49.25
C GLY A 189 -78.20 25.15 48.46
N SER A 190 -78.53 26.44 48.41
CA SER A 190 -79.60 26.95 47.54
C SER A 190 -79.19 26.84 46.06
N THR A 191 -80.14 26.44 45.21
CA THR A 191 -79.98 26.43 43.74
C THR A 191 -79.65 27.81 43.18
N GLU A 192 -80.21 28.87 43.76
CA GLU A 192 -79.88 30.27 43.41
C GLU A 192 -78.44 30.64 43.78
N ARG A 193 -77.92 30.10 44.89
CA ARG A 193 -76.53 30.35 45.28
C ARG A 193 -75.56 29.61 44.36
N ASN A 194 -75.90 28.39 43.93
CA ASN A 194 -75.09 27.63 42.98
C ASN A 194 -75.09 28.27 41.58
N SER A 195 -76.21 28.85 41.13
CA SER A 195 -76.23 29.61 39.87
C SER A 195 -75.39 30.90 39.97
N LEU A 196 -75.47 31.62 41.09
CA LEU A 196 -74.62 32.79 41.35
C LEU A 196 -73.14 32.43 41.46
N LEU A 197 -72.79 31.23 41.94
CA LEU A 197 -71.41 30.73 41.96
C LEU A 197 -70.86 30.55 40.54
N GLN A 198 -71.67 30.00 39.63
CA GLN A 198 -71.30 29.88 38.22
C GLN A 198 -71.11 31.26 37.58
N VAL A 199 -71.98 32.22 37.90
CA VAL A 199 -71.84 33.62 37.44
C VAL A 199 -70.58 34.29 38.01
N LEU A 200 -70.25 34.05 39.28
CA LEU A 200 -69.00 34.56 39.87
C LEU A 200 -67.78 33.93 39.22
N ALA A 201 -67.82 32.63 38.93
CA ALA A 201 -66.72 31.93 38.27
C ALA A 201 -66.51 32.38 36.83
N THR A 202 -67.57 32.75 36.10
CA THR A 202 -67.44 33.32 34.74
C THR A 202 -67.00 34.78 34.77
N LEU A 203 -67.48 35.59 35.72
CA LEU A 203 -67.04 36.98 35.89
C LEU A 203 -65.57 37.08 36.30
N LEU A 204 -65.12 36.23 37.23
CA LEU A 204 -63.73 36.21 37.70
C LEU A 204 -62.82 35.28 36.88
N GLN A 205 -63.39 34.58 35.91
CA GLN A 205 -62.72 33.62 35.02
C GLN A 205 -61.84 32.64 35.80
N PHE A 206 -62.46 31.84 36.66
CA PHE A 206 -61.77 30.79 37.42
C PHE A 206 -61.33 29.66 36.50
N ASP A 207 -60.05 29.31 36.58
CA ASP A 207 -59.49 28.16 35.88
C ASP A 207 -59.55 26.91 36.75
N GLN A 208 -59.27 25.74 36.15
CA GLN A 208 -59.20 24.48 36.88
C GLN A 208 -58.22 24.54 38.08
N LYS A 209 -57.16 25.34 37.99
CA LYS A 209 -56.23 25.59 39.10
C LYS A 209 -56.87 26.41 40.23
N ASP A 210 -57.67 27.41 39.89
CA ASP A 210 -58.41 28.23 40.85
C ASP A 210 -59.48 27.38 41.54
N TYR A 211 -60.21 26.55 40.80
CA TYR A 211 -61.16 25.58 41.35
C TYR A 211 -60.51 24.59 42.31
N LYS A 212 -59.34 24.02 41.95
CA LYS A 212 -58.57 23.15 42.87
C LYS A 212 -58.18 23.89 44.14
N THR A 213 -57.69 25.13 44.02
CA THR A 213 -57.31 25.96 45.17
C THR A 213 -58.51 26.28 46.06
N ILE A 214 -59.67 26.54 45.46
CA ILE A 214 -60.93 26.80 46.18
C ILE A 214 -61.45 25.54 46.86
N GLU A 215 -61.36 24.37 46.24
CA GLU A 215 -61.75 23.09 46.86
C GLU A 215 -60.82 22.69 47.99
N GLU A 216 -59.50 22.83 47.81
CA GLU A 216 -58.51 22.65 48.87
C GLU A 216 -58.72 23.64 50.02
N GLY A 217 -59.12 24.88 49.71
CA GLY A 217 -59.51 25.90 50.68
C GLY A 217 -60.83 25.58 51.39
N LYS A 218 -61.82 25.00 50.71
CA LYS A 218 -63.11 24.61 51.28
C LYS A 218 -62.95 23.60 52.41
N ASN A 219 -61.99 22.68 52.29
CA ASN A 219 -61.66 21.71 53.32
C ASN A 219 -60.91 22.30 54.53
N LYS A 220 -60.36 23.52 54.38
CA LYS A 220 -59.66 24.26 55.45
C LYS A 220 -60.53 25.32 56.12
N LEU A 221 -61.68 25.68 55.54
CA LEU A 221 -62.58 26.71 56.07
C LEU A 221 -63.71 26.09 56.92
N SER A 222 -63.50 26.07 58.24
CA SER A 222 -64.58 25.92 59.22
C SER A 222 -65.30 27.28 59.37
N TRP A 223 -66.29 27.53 58.51
CA TRP A 223 -67.43 28.47 58.67
C TRP A 223 -67.26 29.58 59.75
N TRP A 224 -66.54 30.68 59.49
CA TRP A 224 -66.43 31.90 60.36
C TRP A 224 -65.54 31.86 61.61
N GLY A 225 -64.49 31.03 61.67
CA GLY A 225 -63.47 31.11 62.73
C GLY A 225 -62.05 31.16 62.16
N SER A 226 -61.50 32.36 61.99
CA SER A 226 -60.10 32.64 61.64
C SER A 226 -59.64 32.25 60.22
N VAL A 227 -59.66 33.24 59.31
CA VAL A 227 -58.94 33.14 58.03
C VAL A 227 -57.47 33.42 58.30
N ALA A 228 -56.63 32.38 58.28
CA ALA A 228 -55.20 32.59 58.04
C ALA A 228 -55.04 33.01 56.58
N PRO A 229 -54.49 34.19 56.27
CA PRO A 229 -54.29 34.60 54.88
C PRO A 229 -53.31 33.64 54.23
N VAL A 230 -53.79 32.87 53.25
CA VAL A 230 -52.88 32.22 52.29
C VAL A 230 -52.43 33.34 51.37
N LEU A 231 -51.21 33.82 51.61
CA LEU A 231 -50.52 34.77 50.73
C LEU A 231 -50.48 34.15 49.33
N ILE A 232 -51.25 34.73 48.40
CA ILE A 232 -51.05 34.50 46.98
C ILE A 232 -49.70 35.13 46.68
N ALA A 233 -48.67 34.31 46.54
CA ALA A 233 -47.34 34.77 46.19
C ALA A 233 -47.44 35.57 44.89
N ALA A 234 -47.10 36.86 44.97
CA ALA A 234 -46.91 37.68 43.78
C ALA A 234 -45.85 37.00 42.88
N PRO A 235 -45.96 37.11 41.53
CA PRO A 235 -44.92 36.61 40.65
C PRO A 235 -43.60 37.30 41.04
N ALA A 236 -42.56 36.50 41.23
CA ALA A 236 -41.24 37.00 41.59
C ALA A 236 -40.79 38.03 40.54
N THR A 237 -40.80 39.30 40.91
CA THR A 237 -40.14 40.34 40.13
C THR A 237 -38.63 40.14 40.25
N PRO A 238 -37.89 39.99 39.15
CA PRO A 238 -36.44 39.98 39.19
C PRO A 238 -35.95 41.39 39.53
N SER A 239 -35.55 41.61 40.78
CA SER A 239 -34.85 42.82 41.19
C SER A 239 -33.45 42.85 40.56
N SER A 240 -33.37 43.56 39.44
CA SER A 240 -32.34 44.53 39.04
C SER A 240 -30.96 44.48 39.71
N ILE A 241 -29.95 44.16 38.89
CA ILE A 241 -28.76 44.96 38.59
C ILE A 241 -28.49 46.16 39.51
N GLN A 242 -27.36 46.11 40.25
CA GLN A 242 -26.47 47.22 40.64
C GLN A 242 -25.21 46.55 41.26
N GLN A 243 -23.95 46.96 41.05
CA GLN A 243 -23.36 48.08 40.33
C GLN A 243 -21.84 47.84 40.27
N ALA A 244 -21.19 48.32 39.21
CA ALA A 244 -19.74 48.43 39.08
C ALA A 244 -19.15 49.50 40.03
N PRO A 245 -17.87 49.41 40.46
CA PRO A 245 -17.18 50.52 41.11
C PRO A 245 -16.37 51.35 40.10
N LEU A 246 -16.52 52.67 40.16
CA LEU A 246 -15.80 53.66 39.36
C LEU A 246 -14.77 54.41 40.25
N LEU A 247 -13.50 54.26 39.87
CA LEU A 247 -12.35 55.20 39.91
C LEU A 247 -11.98 55.98 41.19
N GLN A 248 -10.69 55.90 41.55
CA GLN A 248 -9.88 57.07 41.92
C GLN A 248 -8.40 56.90 41.51
N ASN A 249 -7.86 57.99 40.94
CA ASN A 249 -6.49 58.22 40.47
C ASN A 249 -5.42 58.07 41.57
N SER A 250 -4.21 57.63 41.20
CA SER A 250 -3.03 58.50 41.20
C SER A 250 -1.81 57.83 40.56
N SER A 251 -1.12 58.67 39.80
CA SER A 251 0.14 58.52 39.07
C SER A 251 1.28 57.82 39.78
N GLU A 252 2.04 57.01 39.04
CA GLU A 252 3.49 57.19 38.90
C GLU A 252 4.00 56.63 37.57
N VAL A 253 4.79 57.46 36.91
CA VAL A 253 5.51 57.20 35.66
C VAL A 253 6.86 56.59 36.03
N SER A 254 7.26 55.52 35.36
CA SER A 254 8.69 55.20 35.22
C SER A 254 8.94 54.54 33.86
N VAL A 255 9.70 55.27 33.04
CA VAL A 255 10.27 54.86 31.77
C VAL A 255 11.72 54.44 32.02
N THR A 256 12.10 53.22 31.65
CA THR A 256 13.49 52.83 31.29
C THR A 256 13.40 51.52 30.48
N GLN A 257 13.41 51.51 29.15
CA GLN A 257 14.55 51.60 28.22
C GLN A 257 15.36 50.27 28.02
N ILE A 258 15.02 49.56 26.93
CA ILE A 258 15.86 48.95 25.86
C ILE A 258 16.99 47.92 26.19
N ASN A 259 16.88 46.74 25.52
CA ASN A 259 17.89 45.84 24.89
C ASN A 259 17.63 44.37 25.27
N GLY A 260 17.70 43.34 24.42
CA GLY A 260 18.04 43.17 23.00
C GLY A 260 18.24 41.66 22.71
N ASN A 261 18.05 41.25 21.45
CA ASN A 261 18.58 40.06 20.76
C ASN A 261 18.33 38.62 21.27
N GLY A 262 17.92 37.73 20.34
CA GLY A 262 18.31 36.31 20.37
C GLY A 262 17.32 35.26 19.82
N THR A 263 17.33 35.09 18.50
CA THR A 263 17.03 33.94 17.59
C THR A 263 16.57 32.56 18.15
N PRO A 264 15.78 31.75 17.37
CA PRO A 264 15.17 30.50 17.82
C PRO A 264 16.05 29.27 17.56
N ALA A 265 15.90 28.22 18.38
CA ALA A 265 16.59 26.94 18.21
C ALA A 265 15.60 25.76 18.08
N ARG A 266 15.79 25.02 16.97
CA ARG A 266 15.28 23.70 16.62
C ARG A 266 16.17 22.60 17.23
N PRO A 267 15.65 21.37 17.43
CA PRO A 267 16.37 20.16 16.99
C PRO A 267 15.41 19.18 16.24
N THR A 268 15.73 18.66 15.05
CA THR A 268 16.42 17.37 14.75
C THR A 268 15.75 16.19 15.46
N GLY A 269 15.14 15.19 14.82
CA GLY A 269 15.60 14.40 13.67
C GLY A 269 16.26 13.10 14.15
N ASN A 270 15.54 11.97 14.04
CA ASN A 270 15.95 10.54 14.04
C ASN A 270 14.64 9.72 14.17
N GLY A 271 14.31 8.63 13.49
CA GLY A 271 14.99 7.54 12.81
C GLY A 271 14.05 6.31 13.01
N ARG A 272 13.33 5.85 11.98
CA ARG A 272 13.56 4.61 11.22
C ARG A 272 13.37 3.27 12.00
N SER A 273 12.24 2.59 11.74
CA SER A 273 12.04 1.13 11.76
C SER A 273 10.59 0.86 11.30
N GLY A 274 10.25 0.12 10.25
CA GLY A 274 10.93 -1.01 9.62
C GLY A 274 10.41 -2.32 10.18
N THR A 275 9.12 -2.64 9.99
CA THR A 275 8.57 -3.97 10.31
C THR A 275 8.26 -4.74 9.04
N SER A 276 9.11 -5.75 8.84
CA SER A 276 9.03 -6.83 7.88
C SER A 276 7.77 -7.66 8.11
N LEU A 277 7.01 -7.89 7.03
CA LEU A 277 6.07 -9.01 6.94
C LEU A 277 6.86 -10.29 6.65
N GLN A 278 6.54 -11.36 7.38
CA GLN A 278 6.94 -12.73 7.05
C GLN A 278 5.68 -13.52 6.69
N PHE A 279 5.79 -14.20 5.54
CA PHE A 279 4.90 -15.16 4.87
C PHE A 279 3.67 -14.60 4.16
#